data_AF-A0A670XWU5-F1
#
_entry.id   AF-A0A670XWU5-F1
#
_cell.length_a   1.000
_cell.length_b   1.000
_cell.length_c   1.000
_cell.angle_alpha   90.00
_cell.angle_beta   90.00
_cell.angle_gamma   90.00
#
_symmetry.space_group_name_H-M   'P 1'
#
loop_
_entity.id
_entity.type
_entity.pdbx_description
1 polymer ?
#
loop_
_entity_poly.entity_id
_entity_poly.type
_entity_poly.pdbx_seq_one_letter_code
_entity_poly.pdbx_strand_id
1 'polypeptide(L)'
;WSIEFLEILRVELEASQRHLEGKEQALKILQSMAVLDKATTHTKEVFIKSEQQKRALEKEINILQWEIKINQEKLKNIDETWAEKYDRIYCENASFKETLKMKTEEIKLLKSENQLLEQQHLEMVAMLDVKQQKLVQDNICLSKSGVTEVTSLELAVLGACACNGPEGVPCACAKMSAATRKQLLQLKQEFELMKKSKEEAYIMADAFRIAFEQQLMRRKDQAFRLAQMSKICRKETKTVKWKSSKDEKRKSLGEKLIGMLASGPESKKIEELDNPLEIIRTLTDLLNDKEEMLAHQRKVSYMLARTLEDKENALQRRKESTFSEEKLLIDGKQKEELKICNGLCICGIPAVNYNSTLIGKFYKAILLFK
;
A
#
# COMPACT_ATOMS: atom_id res chain seq x y z
N TRP A 1 74.42 -70.88 64.92
CA TRP A 1 73.18 -71.27 64.21
C TRP A 1 72.03 -70.31 64.42
N SER A 2 71.41 -70.15 65.60
CA SER A 2 70.25 -69.24 65.73
C SER A 2 70.57 -67.74 65.61
N ILE A 3 71.78 -67.29 66.00
CA ILE A 3 72.15 -65.86 65.99
C ILE A 3 72.60 -65.39 64.59
N GLU A 4 73.44 -66.17 63.89
CA GLU A 4 73.89 -65.82 62.53
C GLU A 4 72.74 -65.77 61.53
N PHE A 5 71.77 -66.68 61.64
CA PHE A 5 70.58 -66.67 60.77
C PHE A 5 69.71 -65.44 61.01
N LEU A 6 69.58 -64.97 62.26
CA LEU A 6 68.86 -63.73 62.58
C LEU A 6 69.55 -62.49 62.01
N GLU A 7 70.89 -62.43 62.01
CA GLU A 7 71.63 -61.31 61.44
C GLU A 7 71.52 -61.27 59.90
N ILE A 8 71.54 -62.44 59.23
CA ILE A 8 71.31 -62.53 57.78
C ILE A 8 69.91 -62.00 57.42
N LEU A 9 68.88 -62.44 58.15
CA LEU A 9 67.51 -61.96 57.94
C LEU A 9 67.36 -60.46 58.19
N ARG A 10 68.07 -59.92 59.19
CA ARG A 10 68.08 -58.48 59.46
C ARG A 10 68.69 -57.69 58.31
N VAL A 11 69.84 -58.12 57.78
CA VAL A 11 70.51 -57.47 56.64
C VAL A 11 69.63 -57.53 55.38
N GLU A 12 68.97 -58.66 55.14
CA GLU A 12 68.05 -58.83 54.01
C GLU A 12 66.79 -57.97 54.14
N LEU A 13 66.26 -57.82 55.37
CA LEU A 13 65.16 -56.91 55.67
C LEU A 13 65.56 -55.44 55.44
N GLU A 14 66.73 -55.02 55.93
CA GLU A 14 67.26 -53.66 55.72
C GLU A 14 67.53 -53.38 54.22
N ALA A 15 68.03 -54.37 53.47
CA ALA A 15 68.21 -54.27 52.03
C ALA A 15 66.87 -54.17 51.28
N SER A 16 65.89 -54.98 51.68
CA SER A 16 64.53 -54.94 51.14
C SER A 16 63.82 -53.63 51.44
N GLN A 17 64.03 -53.07 52.64
CA GLN A 17 63.49 -51.77 53.03
C GLN A 17 64.10 -50.65 52.20
N ARG A 18 65.43 -50.61 52.03
CA ARG A 18 66.09 -49.63 51.13
C ARG A 18 65.62 -49.74 49.69
N HIS A 19 65.36 -50.96 49.20
CA HIS A 19 64.81 -51.18 47.86
C HIS A 19 63.37 -50.69 47.74
N LEU A 20 62.55 -50.90 48.77
CA LEU A 20 61.18 -50.40 48.81
C LEU A 20 61.15 -48.86 48.83
N GLU A 21 61.99 -48.23 49.64
CA GLU A 21 62.14 -46.76 49.70
C GLU A 21 62.59 -46.20 48.34
N GLY A 22 63.54 -46.86 47.66
CA GLY A 22 63.97 -46.49 46.32
C GLY A 22 62.84 -46.60 45.28
N LYS A 23 62.03 -47.67 45.33
CA LYS A 23 60.84 -47.82 44.49
C LYS A 23 59.78 -46.76 44.78
N GLU A 24 59.57 -46.41 46.04
CA GLU A 24 58.61 -45.38 46.44
C GLU A 24 59.02 -43.99 45.89
N GLN A 25 60.31 -43.65 45.97
CA GLN A 25 60.84 -42.41 45.41
C GLN A 25 60.70 -42.38 43.88
N ALA A 26 61.04 -43.47 43.19
CA ALA A 26 60.86 -43.59 41.74
C ALA A 26 59.39 -43.43 41.34
N LEU A 27 58.46 -44.01 42.11
CA LEU A 27 57.02 -43.89 41.88
C LEU A 27 56.54 -42.44 42.02
N LYS A 28 57.01 -41.71 43.04
CA LYS A 28 56.70 -40.28 43.23
C LYS A 28 57.17 -39.44 42.03
N ILE A 29 58.36 -39.71 41.49
CA ILE A 29 58.89 -39.01 40.30
C ILE A 29 58.01 -39.31 39.07
N LEU A 30 57.71 -40.58 38.81
CA LEU A 30 56.87 -40.97 37.67
C LEU A 30 55.46 -40.38 37.77
N GLN A 31 54.87 -40.34 38.97
CA GLN A 31 53.56 -39.72 39.19
C GLN A 31 53.59 -38.21 38.94
N SER A 32 54.62 -37.51 39.45
CA SER A 32 54.82 -36.08 39.17
C SER A 32 54.98 -35.82 37.67
N MET A 33 55.74 -36.66 36.97
CA MET A 33 55.95 -36.55 35.53
C MET A 33 54.66 -36.79 34.75
N ALA A 34 53.84 -37.77 35.14
CA ALA A 34 52.55 -38.03 34.52
C ALA A 34 51.54 -36.87 34.71
N VAL A 35 51.51 -36.26 35.89
CA VAL A 35 50.67 -35.08 36.15
C VAL A 35 51.13 -33.89 35.30
N LEU A 36 52.43 -33.65 35.23
CA LEU A 36 53.01 -32.57 34.42
C LEU A 36 52.72 -32.77 32.92
N ASP A 37 52.88 -33.99 32.42
CA ASP A 37 52.60 -34.32 31.01
C ASP A 37 51.11 -34.11 30.67
N LYS A 38 50.21 -34.54 31.56
CA LYS A 38 48.77 -34.29 31.41
C LYS A 38 48.42 -32.80 31.42
N ALA A 39 49.03 -32.01 32.30
CA ALA A 39 48.82 -30.56 32.33
C ALA A 39 49.36 -29.88 31.06
N THR A 40 50.52 -30.32 30.58
CA THR A 40 51.18 -29.78 29.39
C THR A 40 50.38 -30.09 28.13
N THR A 41 49.90 -31.33 27.98
CA THR A 41 49.05 -31.75 26.85
C THR A 41 47.72 -30.99 26.83
N HIS A 42 47.03 -30.90 27.98
CA HIS A 42 45.81 -30.10 28.09
C HIS A 42 46.02 -28.64 27.71
N THR A 43 47.12 -28.02 28.17
CA THR A 43 47.44 -26.63 27.85
C THR A 43 47.68 -26.43 26.35
N LYS A 44 48.42 -27.35 25.71
CA LYS A 44 48.63 -27.34 24.25
C LYS A 44 47.33 -27.47 23.48
N GLU A 45 46.44 -28.37 23.89
CA GLU A 45 45.14 -28.56 23.24
C GLU A 45 44.24 -27.32 23.36
N VAL A 46 44.17 -26.72 24.55
CA VAL A 46 43.41 -25.48 24.76
C VAL A 46 43.96 -24.35 23.90
N PHE A 47 45.29 -24.21 23.82
CA PHE A 47 45.93 -23.21 22.97
C PHE A 47 45.56 -23.40 21.49
N ILE A 48 45.66 -24.62 20.96
CA ILE A 48 45.30 -24.93 19.57
C ILE A 48 43.82 -24.61 19.31
N LYS A 49 42.92 -25.01 20.22
CA LYS A 49 41.47 -24.70 20.10
C LYS A 49 41.21 -23.21 20.11
N SER A 50 41.86 -22.45 20.99
CA SER A 50 41.74 -21.00 21.05
C SER A 50 42.24 -20.33 19.77
N GLU A 51 43.35 -20.81 19.20
CA GLU A 51 43.89 -20.26 17.95
C GLU A 51 42.97 -20.56 16.75
N GLN A 52 42.36 -21.74 16.71
CA GLN A 52 41.36 -22.09 15.70
C GLN A 52 40.11 -21.20 15.80
N GLN A 53 39.62 -20.95 17.03
CA GLN A 53 38.50 -20.04 17.26
C GLN A 53 38.85 -18.60 16.84
N LYS A 54 40.04 -18.11 17.19
CA LYS A 54 40.52 -16.80 16.74
C LYS A 54 40.52 -16.69 15.21
N ARG A 55 41.06 -17.70 14.51
CA ARG A 55 41.07 -17.75 13.04
C ARG A 55 39.66 -17.82 12.43
N ALA A 56 38.70 -18.45 13.11
CA ALA A 56 37.31 -18.48 12.65
C ALA A 56 36.66 -17.09 12.79
N LEU A 57 36.81 -16.45 13.96
CA LEU A 57 36.30 -15.11 14.22
C LEU A 57 36.92 -14.07 13.27
N GLU A 58 38.21 -14.16 12.96
CA GLU A 58 38.86 -13.27 11.98
C GLU A 58 38.22 -13.37 10.58
N LYS A 59 37.79 -14.57 10.16
CA LYS A 59 37.09 -14.75 8.88
C LYS A 59 35.68 -14.13 8.92
N GLU A 60 34.95 -14.33 10.01
CA GLU A 60 33.63 -13.72 10.20
C GLU A 60 33.72 -12.20 10.21
N ILE A 61 34.68 -11.62 10.93
CA ILE A 61 34.95 -10.19 10.92
C ILE A 61 35.23 -9.69 9.51
N ASN A 62 36.07 -10.38 8.74
CA ASN A 62 36.36 -10.00 7.36
C ASN A 62 35.10 -10.04 6.48
N ILE A 63 34.26 -11.07 6.60
CA ILE A 63 32.99 -11.17 5.86
C ILE A 63 32.06 -10.02 6.24
N LEU A 64 31.87 -9.77 7.52
CA LEU A 64 31.02 -8.68 8.01
C LEU A 64 31.52 -7.30 7.57
N GLN A 65 32.84 -7.08 7.57
CA GLN A 65 33.43 -5.84 7.04
C GLN A 65 33.12 -5.65 5.55
N TRP A 66 33.22 -6.71 4.75
CA TRP A 66 32.84 -6.67 3.34
C TRP A 66 31.35 -6.40 3.14
N GLU A 67 30.48 -7.05 3.91
CA GLU A 67 29.03 -6.83 3.86
C GLU A 67 28.66 -5.40 4.24
N ILE A 68 29.27 -4.85 5.30
CA ILE A 68 29.08 -3.45 5.71
C ILE A 68 29.46 -2.51 4.56
N LYS A 69 30.62 -2.73 3.93
CA LYS A 69 31.08 -1.89 2.81
C LYS A 69 30.13 -1.94 1.62
N ILE A 70 29.66 -3.13 1.25
CA ILE A 70 28.68 -3.30 0.17
C ILE A 70 27.36 -2.60 0.52
N ASN A 71 26.89 -2.72 1.76
CA ASN A 71 25.66 -2.09 2.20
C ASN A 71 25.77 -0.57 2.26
N GLN A 72 26.93 -0.03 2.64
CA GLN A 72 27.21 1.42 2.57
C GLN A 72 27.13 1.93 1.13
N GLU A 73 27.74 1.24 0.18
CA GLU A 73 27.68 1.62 -1.24
C GLU A 73 26.25 1.57 -1.78
N LYS A 74 25.48 0.54 -1.43
CA LYS A 74 24.07 0.43 -1.81
C LYS A 74 23.24 1.58 -1.25
N LEU A 75 23.45 1.93 0.02
CA LEU A 75 22.74 3.04 0.66
C LEU A 75 23.05 4.35 -0.05
N LYS A 76 24.34 4.62 -0.32
CA LYS A 76 24.78 5.80 -1.06
C LYS A 76 24.11 5.90 -2.44
N ASN A 77 24.09 4.80 -3.19
CA ASN A 77 23.44 4.76 -4.51
C ASN A 77 21.91 5.02 -4.42
N ILE A 78 21.25 4.51 -3.37
CA ILE A 78 19.83 4.79 -3.11
C ILE A 78 19.62 6.27 -2.80
N ASP A 79 20.45 6.86 -1.94
CA ASP A 79 20.39 8.27 -1.56
C ASP A 79 20.58 9.18 -2.77
N GLU A 80 21.58 8.89 -3.62
CA GLU A 80 21.82 9.62 -4.88
C GLU A 80 20.61 9.52 -5.82
N THR A 81 20.06 8.31 -6.00
CA THR A 81 18.88 8.10 -6.86
C THR A 81 17.66 8.87 -6.34
N TRP A 82 17.46 8.93 -5.02
CA TRP A 82 16.37 9.69 -4.43
C TRP A 82 16.56 11.19 -4.52
N ALA A 83 17.80 11.68 -4.36
CA ALA A 83 18.12 13.08 -4.57
C ALA A 83 17.81 13.52 -6.01
N GLU A 84 18.23 12.74 -7.02
CA GLU A 84 17.93 13.04 -8.43
C GLU A 84 16.42 13.06 -8.73
N LYS A 85 15.66 12.11 -8.16
CA LYS A 85 14.20 12.09 -8.30
C LYS A 85 13.55 13.30 -7.65
N TYR A 86 14.02 13.68 -6.47
CA TYR A 86 13.53 14.86 -5.77
C TYR A 86 13.79 16.13 -6.59
N ASP A 87 15.01 16.30 -7.09
CA ASP A 87 15.39 17.46 -7.91
C ASP A 87 14.58 17.53 -9.22
N ARG A 88 14.33 16.39 -9.86
CA ARG A 88 13.47 16.32 -11.05
C ARG A 88 12.05 16.82 -10.74
N ILE A 89 11.43 16.28 -9.69
CA ILE A 89 10.07 16.67 -9.28
C ILE A 89 10.04 18.15 -8.89
N TYR A 90 11.07 18.65 -8.22
CA TYR A 90 11.18 20.05 -7.87
C TYR A 90 11.21 20.96 -9.10
N CYS A 91 12.01 20.60 -10.12
CA CYS A 91 12.07 21.31 -11.40
C CYS A 91 10.74 21.24 -12.17
N GLU A 92 10.10 20.07 -12.22
CA GLU A 92 8.78 19.90 -12.85
C GLU A 92 7.70 20.74 -12.16
N ASN A 93 7.68 20.76 -10.83
CA ASN A 93 6.75 21.60 -10.08
C ASN A 93 6.97 23.10 -10.34
N ALA A 94 8.23 23.52 -10.48
CA ALA A 94 8.54 24.91 -10.84
C ALA A 94 8.03 25.25 -12.25
N SER A 95 8.18 24.35 -13.23
CA SER A 95 7.69 24.57 -14.59
C SER A 95 6.16 24.57 -14.66
N PHE A 96 5.48 23.69 -13.91
CA PHE A 96 4.02 23.69 -13.80
C PHE A 96 3.50 24.96 -13.13
N LYS A 97 4.19 25.46 -12.09
CA LYS A 97 3.82 26.71 -11.43
C LYS A 97 3.89 27.90 -12.38
N GLU A 98 4.94 27.99 -13.19
CA GLU A 98 5.06 29.06 -14.19
C GLU A 98 4.01 28.92 -15.29
N THR A 99 3.78 27.71 -15.79
CA THR A 99 2.72 27.45 -16.78
C THR A 99 1.34 27.84 -16.26
N LEU A 100 1.03 27.52 -15.01
CA LEU A 100 -0.23 27.87 -14.37
C LEU A 100 -0.38 29.39 -14.20
N LYS A 101 0.71 30.09 -13.86
CA LYS A 101 0.74 31.55 -13.79
C LYS A 101 0.44 32.17 -15.16
N MET A 102 1.14 31.73 -16.22
CA MET A 102 0.89 32.18 -17.59
C MET A 102 -0.56 31.94 -18.03
N LYS A 103 -1.11 30.75 -17.76
CA LYS A 103 -2.53 30.44 -18.07
C LYS A 103 -3.51 31.30 -17.27
N THR A 104 -3.18 31.62 -16.03
CA THR A 104 -3.99 32.53 -15.22
C THR A 104 -3.99 33.95 -15.79
N GLU A 105 -2.85 34.43 -16.28
CA GLU A 105 -2.73 35.74 -16.93
C GLU A 105 -3.48 35.78 -18.27
N GLU A 106 -3.37 34.73 -19.08
CA GLU A 106 -4.12 34.56 -20.34
C GLU A 106 -5.64 34.60 -20.09
N ILE A 107 -6.14 33.87 -19.09
CA ILE A 107 -7.57 33.89 -18.72
C ILE A 107 -8.01 35.29 -18.29
N LYS A 108 -7.19 36.03 -17.54
CA LYS A 108 -7.52 37.40 -17.14
C LYS A 108 -7.63 38.33 -18.36
N LEU A 109 -6.71 38.21 -19.31
CA LEU A 109 -6.74 39.01 -20.54
C LEU A 109 -7.99 38.69 -21.37
N LEU A 110 -8.26 37.41 -21.63
CA LEU A 110 -9.46 36.97 -22.36
C LEU A 110 -10.75 37.43 -21.67
N LYS A 111 -10.78 37.42 -20.32
CA LYS A 111 -11.94 37.92 -19.57
C LYS A 111 -12.14 39.42 -19.77
N SER A 112 -11.06 40.21 -19.77
CA SER A 112 -11.15 41.66 -20.04
C SER A 112 -11.55 41.97 -21.48
N GLU A 113 -11.05 41.19 -22.45
CA GLU A 113 -11.42 41.33 -23.86
C GLU A 113 -12.90 40.96 -24.08
N ASN A 114 -13.38 39.88 -23.46
CA ASN A 114 -14.79 39.49 -23.54
C ASN A 114 -15.71 40.56 -22.92
N GLN A 115 -15.31 41.19 -21.81
CA GLN A 115 -16.04 42.31 -21.22
C GLN A 115 -16.08 43.53 -22.14
N LEU A 116 -14.97 43.85 -22.81
CA LEU A 116 -14.93 44.93 -23.79
C LEU A 116 -15.82 44.64 -25.00
N LEU A 117 -15.79 43.42 -25.52
CA LEU A 117 -16.64 43.00 -26.64
C LEU A 117 -18.13 43.01 -26.24
N GLU A 118 -18.49 42.56 -25.04
CA GLU A 118 -19.85 42.66 -24.51
C GLU A 118 -20.31 44.12 -24.43
N GLN A 119 -19.44 45.03 -23.98
CA GLN A 119 -19.74 46.46 -23.94
C GLN A 119 -19.94 47.03 -25.36
N GLN A 120 -19.03 46.74 -26.29
CA GLN A 120 -19.15 47.20 -27.69
C GLN A 120 -20.41 46.65 -28.36
N HIS A 121 -20.77 45.39 -28.10
CA HIS A 121 -22.01 44.80 -28.57
C HIS A 121 -23.23 45.56 -28.04
N LEU A 122 -23.26 45.89 -26.74
CA LEU A 122 -24.35 46.68 -26.14
C LEU A 122 -24.45 48.09 -26.72
N GLU A 123 -23.31 48.77 -26.93
CA GLU A 123 -23.26 50.10 -27.56
C GLU A 123 -23.79 50.05 -29.00
N MET A 124 -23.39 49.04 -29.78
CA MET A 124 -23.87 48.86 -31.14
C MET A 124 -25.37 48.56 -31.20
N VAL A 125 -25.88 47.73 -30.30
CA VAL A 125 -27.32 47.46 -30.18
C VAL A 125 -28.07 48.74 -29.80
N ALA A 126 -27.54 49.55 -28.88
CA ALA A 126 -28.17 50.80 -28.45
C ALA A 126 -28.30 51.83 -29.61
N MET A 127 -27.43 51.77 -30.61
CA MET A 127 -27.50 52.63 -31.80
C MET A 127 -28.55 52.21 -32.85
N LEU A 128 -29.14 51.01 -32.73
CA LEU A 128 -30.17 50.51 -33.66
C LEU A 128 -31.57 51.10 -33.35
N ASP A 129 -32.47 51.06 -34.33
CA ASP A 129 -33.90 51.36 -34.13
C ASP A 129 -34.54 50.36 -33.14
N VAL A 130 -35.53 50.81 -32.37
CA VAL A 130 -36.27 50.04 -31.36
C VAL A 130 -36.86 48.75 -31.96
N LYS A 131 -37.30 48.75 -33.22
CA LYS A 131 -37.78 47.52 -33.89
C LYS A 131 -36.64 46.52 -34.15
N GLN A 132 -35.46 47.00 -34.51
CA GLN A 132 -34.27 46.20 -34.76
C GLN A 132 -33.65 45.69 -33.45
N GLN A 133 -33.63 46.51 -32.39
CA GLN A 133 -33.20 46.10 -31.05
C GLN A 133 -34.03 44.93 -30.52
N LYS A 134 -35.36 44.98 -30.73
CA LYS A 134 -36.29 43.92 -30.32
C LYS A 134 -35.99 42.61 -31.06
N LEU A 135 -35.75 42.68 -32.37
CA LEU A 135 -35.36 41.52 -33.18
C LEU A 135 -34.04 40.88 -32.71
N VAL A 136 -33.05 41.69 -32.32
CA VAL A 136 -31.75 41.20 -31.80
C VAL A 136 -31.92 40.56 -30.42
N GLN A 137 -32.67 41.18 -29.50
CA GLN A 137 -32.96 40.61 -28.19
C GLN A 137 -33.76 39.30 -28.28
N ASP A 138 -34.74 39.24 -29.17
CA ASP A 138 -35.54 38.04 -29.38
C ASP A 138 -34.66 36.88 -29.88
N ASN A 139 -33.75 37.12 -30.85
CA ASN A 139 -32.79 36.11 -31.33
C ASN A 139 -31.78 35.66 -30.25
N ILE A 140 -31.30 36.57 -29.40
CA ILE A 140 -30.40 36.22 -28.29
C ILE A 140 -31.14 35.39 -27.23
N CYS A 141 -32.40 35.70 -26.93
CA CYS A 141 -33.21 34.95 -25.98
C CYS A 141 -33.52 33.52 -26.48
N LEU A 142 -33.77 33.36 -27.77
CA LEU A 142 -33.96 32.06 -28.45
C LEU A 142 -32.75 31.12 -28.29
N SER A 143 -31.53 31.66 -28.16
CA SER A 143 -30.34 30.84 -27.89
C SER A 143 -30.25 30.31 -26.45
N LYS A 144 -31.00 30.91 -25.50
CA LYS A 144 -31.01 30.54 -24.08
C LYS A 144 -32.23 29.73 -23.64
N SER A 145 -33.35 29.80 -24.36
CA SER A 145 -34.57 29.06 -24.02
C SER A 145 -34.83 27.91 -25.00
N GLY A 146 -34.53 26.68 -24.58
CA GLY A 146 -35.28 25.50 -25.03
C GLY A 146 -34.98 24.94 -26.42
N VAL A 147 -33.82 25.20 -27.02
CA VAL A 147 -33.34 24.31 -28.09
C VAL A 147 -32.90 23.03 -27.40
N THR A 148 -33.65 21.93 -27.59
CA THR A 148 -33.15 20.57 -27.35
C THR A 148 -31.74 20.49 -27.91
N GLU A 149 -30.74 20.36 -27.03
CA GLU A 149 -29.30 20.53 -27.28
C GLU A 149 -28.88 20.08 -28.69
N VAL A 150 -29.02 20.97 -29.68
CA VAL A 150 -28.34 20.81 -30.95
C VAL A 150 -26.98 21.40 -30.69
N THR A 151 -26.01 20.52 -30.44
CA THR A 151 -24.64 20.94 -30.14
C THR A 151 -24.13 21.85 -31.27
N SER A 152 -23.29 22.84 -30.95
CA SER A 152 -22.69 23.73 -31.96
C SER A 152 -22.04 22.96 -33.12
N LEU A 153 -21.54 21.76 -32.83
CA LEU A 153 -21.03 20.82 -33.82
C LEU A 153 -22.12 20.24 -34.72
N GLU A 154 -23.29 19.86 -34.20
CA GLU A 154 -24.41 19.39 -35.00
C GLU A 154 -24.91 20.50 -35.94
N LEU A 155 -24.98 21.75 -35.49
CA LEU A 155 -25.31 22.89 -36.36
C LEU A 155 -24.25 23.13 -37.46
N ALA A 156 -22.97 23.00 -37.11
CA ALA A 156 -21.88 23.12 -38.08
C ALA A 156 -21.94 22.01 -39.16
N VAL A 157 -22.26 20.78 -38.75
CA VAL A 157 -22.41 19.65 -39.69
C VAL A 157 -23.64 19.81 -40.55
N LEU A 158 -24.74 20.34 -39.99
CA LEU A 158 -25.95 20.62 -40.77
C LEU A 158 -25.73 21.71 -41.82
N GLY A 159 -24.92 22.73 -41.52
CA GLY A 159 -24.59 23.84 -42.42
C GLY A 159 -23.51 23.54 -43.47
N ALA A 160 -22.79 22.43 -43.36
CA ALA A 160 -21.73 22.05 -44.31
C ALA A 160 -22.24 21.38 -45.59
N CYS A 161 -23.52 20.98 -45.65
CA CYS A 161 -24.13 20.40 -46.85
C CYS A 161 -24.41 21.48 -47.89
N ALA A 162 -23.86 21.34 -49.09
CA ALA A 162 -24.15 22.24 -50.23
C ALA A 162 -25.50 21.96 -50.92
N CYS A 163 -26.25 20.94 -50.47
CA CYS A 163 -27.55 20.63 -51.05
C CYS A 163 -28.62 21.58 -50.48
N ASN A 164 -29.36 22.24 -51.37
CA ASN A 164 -30.49 23.07 -50.98
C ASN A 164 -31.69 22.17 -50.66
N GLY A 165 -32.10 22.14 -49.39
CA GLY A 165 -33.36 21.52 -49.01
C GLY A 165 -34.55 22.42 -49.37
N PRO A 166 -35.74 21.86 -49.66
CA PRO A 166 -36.95 22.67 -49.78
C PRO A 166 -37.25 23.39 -48.45
N GLU A 167 -37.62 24.66 -48.54
CA GLU A 167 -38.14 25.48 -47.41
C GLU A 167 -37.20 25.67 -46.21
N GLY A 168 -35.88 25.69 -46.41
CA GLY A 168 -34.93 26.00 -45.34
C GLY A 168 -34.70 24.86 -44.34
N VAL A 169 -35.21 23.66 -44.63
CA VAL A 169 -34.95 22.45 -43.84
C VAL A 169 -33.60 21.83 -44.27
N PRO A 170 -32.74 21.39 -43.33
CA PRO A 170 -31.47 20.74 -43.68
C PRO A 170 -31.68 19.51 -44.58
N CYS A 171 -30.84 19.39 -45.60
CA CYS A 171 -30.84 18.30 -46.59
C CYS A 171 -30.75 16.92 -45.89
N ALA A 172 -31.26 15.84 -46.50
CA ALA A 172 -31.16 14.49 -45.91
C ALA A 172 -29.70 14.06 -45.66
N CYS A 173 -28.78 14.49 -46.52
CA CYS A 173 -27.34 14.25 -46.36
C CYS A 173 -26.78 14.94 -45.11
N ALA A 174 -27.24 16.16 -44.79
CA ALA A 174 -26.84 16.94 -43.63
C ALA A 174 -27.33 16.27 -42.35
N LYS A 175 -28.61 15.85 -42.32
CA LYS A 175 -29.21 15.15 -41.19
C LYS A 175 -28.49 13.83 -40.90
N MET A 176 -28.20 13.05 -41.94
CA MET A 176 -27.45 11.81 -41.81
C MET A 176 -26.01 12.05 -41.33
N SER A 177 -25.35 13.09 -41.84
CA SER A 177 -23.99 13.48 -41.44
C SER A 177 -23.95 13.94 -39.98
N ALA A 178 -24.94 14.72 -39.53
CA ALA A 178 -25.05 15.16 -38.15
C ALA A 178 -25.32 13.97 -37.21
N ALA A 179 -26.22 13.07 -37.59
CA ALA A 179 -26.55 11.87 -36.82
C ALA A 179 -25.35 10.92 -36.69
N THR A 180 -24.65 10.64 -37.79
CA THR A 180 -23.44 9.79 -37.79
C THR A 180 -22.29 10.44 -37.01
N ARG A 181 -22.13 11.77 -37.09
CA ARG A 181 -21.13 12.49 -36.30
C ARG A 181 -21.44 12.45 -34.80
N LYS A 182 -22.72 12.57 -34.42
CA LYS A 182 -23.19 12.39 -33.04
C LYS A 182 -22.87 11.00 -32.52
N GLN A 183 -23.19 9.96 -33.29
CA GLN A 183 -22.89 8.56 -32.94
C GLN A 183 -21.39 8.31 -32.81
N LEU A 184 -20.57 8.87 -33.70
CA LEU A 184 -19.10 8.73 -33.64
C LEU A 184 -18.53 9.35 -32.37
N LEU A 185 -19.04 10.52 -31.95
CA LEU A 185 -18.62 11.14 -30.70
C LEU A 185 -19.02 10.33 -29.47
N GLN A 186 -20.25 9.81 -29.45
CA GLN A 186 -20.71 8.92 -28.38
C GLN A 186 -19.82 7.68 -28.27
N LEU A 187 -19.56 7.00 -29.40
CA LEU A 187 -18.66 5.84 -29.46
C LEU A 187 -17.24 6.19 -29.03
N LYS A 188 -16.73 7.38 -29.38
CA LYS A 188 -15.40 7.84 -28.94
C LYS A 188 -15.36 8.06 -27.42
N GLN A 189 -16.40 8.63 -26.84
CA GLN A 189 -16.50 8.84 -25.40
C GLN A 189 -16.60 7.51 -24.64
N GLU A 190 -17.43 6.58 -25.13
CA GLU A 190 -17.53 5.21 -24.60
C GLU A 190 -16.19 4.48 -24.71
N PHE A 191 -15.48 4.61 -25.84
CA PHE A 191 -14.16 4.01 -26.03
C PHE A 191 -13.14 4.53 -25.02
N GLU A 192 -13.07 5.85 -24.79
CA GLU A 192 -12.18 6.43 -23.79
C GLU A 192 -12.52 5.98 -22.37
N LEU A 193 -13.82 5.85 -22.05
CA LEU A 193 -14.27 5.34 -20.75
C LEU A 193 -13.88 3.86 -20.56
N MET A 194 -14.07 3.04 -21.59
CA MET A 194 -13.64 1.64 -21.60
C MET A 194 -12.13 1.50 -21.50
N LYS A 195 -11.38 2.39 -22.15
CA LYS A 195 -9.91 2.43 -22.06
C LYS A 195 -9.45 2.71 -20.64
N LYS A 196 -10.04 3.72 -19.98
CA LYS A 196 -9.75 4.02 -18.56
C LYS A 196 -10.09 2.84 -17.65
N SER A 197 -11.27 2.24 -17.83
CA SER A 197 -11.68 1.06 -17.06
C SER A 197 -10.71 -0.13 -17.24
N LYS A 198 -10.22 -0.35 -18.48
CA LYS A 198 -9.19 -1.35 -18.77
C LYS A 198 -7.89 -1.05 -18.02
N GLU A 199 -7.40 0.19 -18.07
CA GLU A 199 -6.18 0.62 -17.37
C GLU A 199 -6.30 0.41 -15.85
N GLU A 200 -7.44 0.78 -15.25
CA GLU A 200 -7.74 0.54 -13.83
C GLU A 200 -7.74 -0.96 -13.49
N ALA A 201 -8.31 -1.81 -14.36
CA ALA A 201 -8.30 -3.25 -14.18
C ALA A 201 -6.86 -3.82 -14.23
N TYR A 202 -5.98 -3.30 -15.08
CA TYR A 202 -4.57 -3.69 -15.09
C TYR A 202 -3.84 -3.28 -13.81
N ILE A 203 -4.05 -2.05 -13.34
CA ILE A 203 -3.47 -1.57 -12.09
C ILE A 203 -3.93 -2.44 -10.93
N MET A 204 -5.23 -2.78 -10.89
CA MET A 204 -5.81 -3.64 -9.86
C MET A 204 -5.25 -5.07 -9.91
N ALA A 205 -5.13 -5.65 -11.11
CA ALA A 205 -4.54 -6.97 -11.30
C ALA A 205 -3.07 -7.02 -10.85
N ASP A 206 -2.29 -5.98 -11.16
CA ASP A 206 -0.91 -5.88 -10.71
C ASP A 206 -0.81 -5.72 -9.19
N ALA A 207 -1.68 -4.93 -8.58
CA ALA A 207 -1.77 -4.81 -7.13
C ALA A 207 -2.08 -6.16 -6.46
N PHE A 208 -3.02 -6.95 -7.02
CA PHE A 208 -3.30 -8.31 -6.53
C PHE A 208 -2.12 -9.25 -6.72
N ARG A 209 -1.43 -9.19 -7.87
CA ARG A 209 -0.23 -9.97 -8.13
C ARG A 209 0.85 -9.68 -7.09
N ILE A 210 1.16 -8.40 -6.86
CA ILE A 210 2.16 -7.97 -5.86
C ILE A 210 1.76 -8.43 -4.45
N ALA A 211 0.49 -8.23 -4.07
CA ALA A 211 0.00 -8.66 -2.76
C ALA A 211 0.12 -10.19 -2.57
N PHE A 212 -0.20 -10.96 -3.62
CA PHE A 212 -0.10 -12.41 -3.61
C PHE A 212 1.38 -12.88 -3.52
N GLU A 213 2.28 -12.25 -4.28
CA GLU A 213 3.72 -12.53 -4.20
C GLU A 213 4.27 -12.21 -2.81
N GLN A 214 3.89 -11.08 -2.22
CA GLN A 214 4.26 -10.73 -0.85
C GLN A 214 3.73 -11.76 0.14
N GLN A 215 2.49 -12.22 -0.02
CA GLN A 215 1.91 -13.26 0.83
C GLN A 215 2.66 -14.59 0.69
N LEU A 216 3.03 -14.99 -0.52
CA LEU A 216 3.83 -16.20 -0.76
C LEU A 216 5.22 -16.10 -0.13
N MET A 217 5.89 -14.95 -0.26
CA MET A 217 7.19 -14.72 0.35
C MET A 217 7.10 -14.75 1.88
N ARG A 218 6.08 -14.13 2.48
CA ARG A 218 5.81 -14.20 3.93
C ARG A 218 5.52 -15.62 4.39
N ARG A 219 4.66 -16.36 3.68
CA ARG A 219 4.35 -17.78 3.96
C ARG A 219 5.59 -18.66 3.86
N LYS A 220 6.45 -18.42 2.87
CA LYS A 220 7.72 -19.14 2.68
C LYS A 220 8.69 -18.86 3.83
N ASP A 221 8.82 -17.59 4.25
CA ASP A 221 9.63 -17.20 5.41
C ASP A 221 9.09 -17.81 6.71
N GLN A 222 7.78 -17.76 6.92
CA GLN A 222 7.11 -18.38 8.07
C GLN A 222 7.27 -19.91 8.08
N ALA A 223 7.11 -20.57 6.92
CA ALA A 223 7.34 -22.01 6.78
C ALA A 223 8.80 -22.38 7.06
N PHE A 224 9.75 -21.53 6.63
CA PHE A 224 11.16 -21.70 6.93
C PHE A 224 11.45 -21.58 8.44
N ARG A 225 10.89 -20.56 9.10
CA ARG A 225 10.99 -20.38 10.57
C ARG A 225 10.35 -21.55 11.34
N LEU A 226 9.16 -22.01 10.94
CA LEU A 226 8.49 -23.17 11.54
C LEU A 226 9.28 -24.48 11.31
N ALA A 227 9.90 -24.64 10.14
CA ALA A 227 10.81 -25.76 9.87
C ALA A 227 12.08 -25.70 10.73
N GLN A 228 12.55 -24.50 11.09
CA GLN A 228 13.65 -24.31 12.04
C GLN A 228 13.20 -24.64 13.48
N MET A 229 12.06 -24.12 13.92
CA MET A 229 11.52 -24.37 15.26
C MET A 229 11.16 -25.84 15.50
N SER A 230 10.58 -26.53 14.51
CA SER A 230 10.29 -27.97 14.62
C SER A 230 11.55 -28.84 14.74
N LYS A 231 12.70 -28.39 14.20
CA LYS A 231 14.01 -29.04 14.44
C LYS A 231 14.50 -28.82 15.88
N ILE A 232 14.19 -27.68 16.49
CA ILE A 232 14.54 -27.36 17.89
C ILE A 232 13.66 -28.19 18.85
N CYS A 233 12.33 -28.15 18.72
CA CYS A 233 11.41 -28.90 19.60
C CYS A 233 11.60 -30.44 19.53
N ARG A 234 12.02 -30.99 18.38
CA ARG A 234 12.34 -32.43 18.26
C ARG A 234 13.66 -32.83 18.93
N LYS A 235 14.59 -31.89 19.15
CA LYS A 235 15.83 -32.15 19.91
C LYS A 235 15.54 -32.25 21.41
N GLU A 236 14.61 -31.44 21.93
CA GLU A 236 14.21 -31.46 23.34
C GLU A 236 13.38 -32.70 23.73
N THR A 237 12.60 -33.28 22.82
CA THR A 237 11.80 -34.48 23.13
C THR A 237 12.63 -35.76 23.29
N LYS A 238 13.90 -35.77 22.87
CA LYS A 238 14.80 -36.93 23.05
C LYS A 238 15.48 -36.98 24.42
N THR A 239 15.37 -35.94 25.25
CA THR A 239 16.07 -35.84 26.56
C THR A 239 15.15 -35.86 27.78
N VAL A 240 13.84 -36.09 27.64
CA VAL A 240 12.94 -36.19 28.80
C VAL A 240 12.24 -37.55 28.86
N LYS A 241 12.94 -38.52 29.44
CA LYS A 241 12.38 -39.78 29.93
C LYS A 241 11.58 -39.50 31.21
N TRP A 242 10.35 -39.00 31.08
CA TRP A 242 9.43 -38.90 32.22
C TRP A 242 8.66 -40.22 32.37
N LYS A 243 8.81 -40.86 33.52
CA LYS A 243 8.05 -42.05 33.92
C LYS A 243 6.55 -41.76 33.82
N SER A 244 5.83 -42.55 33.02
CA SER A 244 4.37 -42.53 33.01
C SER A 244 3.85 -43.19 34.29
N SER A 245 3.06 -42.42 35.05
CA SER A 245 2.01 -42.98 35.89
C SER A 245 0.68 -42.67 35.21
N LYS A 246 -0.20 -43.67 35.22
CA LYS A 246 -1.57 -43.66 34.69
C LYS A 246 -2.34 -42.40 35.10
N ASP A 247 -3.05 -41.79 34.16
CA ASP A 247 -4.51 -41.83 34.14
C ASP A 247 -5.12 -41.14 32.91
N GLU A 248 -6.35 -41.55 32.59
CA GLU A 248 -7.16 -41.16 31.43
C GLU A 248 -7.46 -39.66 31.31
N LYS A 249 -7.37 -39.10 30.09
CA LYS A 249 -8.45 -38.36 29.37
C LYS A 249 -7.90 -37.34 28.37
N ARG A 250 -8.55 -37.35 27.20
CA ARG A 250 -8.57 -36.31 26.14
C ARG A 250 -7.23 -36.00 25.49
N LYS A 251 -7.07 -36.52 24.27
CA LYS A 251 -6.06 -36.08 23.31
C LYS A 251 -6.13 -34.56 23.19
N SER A 252 -5.08 -33.87 23.63
CA SER A 252 -5.04 -32.41 23.58
C SER A 252 -4.94 -31.95 22.14
N LEU A 253 -5.43 -30.74 21.85
CA LEU A 253 -5.38 -30.13 20.51
C LEU A 253 -3.95 -30.15 19.91
N GLY A 254 -2.94 -30.09 20.78
CA GLY A 254 -1.52 -30.16 20.42
C GLY A 254 -1.11 -31.50 19.80
N GLU A 255 -1.64 -32.63 20.27
CA GLU A 255 -1.33 -33.94 19.70
C GLU A 255 -1.94 -34.11 18.30
N LYS A 256 -3.10 -33.48 18.04
CA LYS A 256 -3.72 -33.44 16.70
C LYS A 256 -2.91 -32.59 15.71
N LEU A 257 -2.34 -31.47 16.16
CA LEU A 257 -1.55 -30.58 15.31
C LEU A 257 -0.16 -31.17 14.98
N ILE A 258 0.45 -31.88 15.93
CA ILE A 258 1.74 -32.55 15.73
C ILE A 258 1.63 -33.69 14.70
N GLY A 259 0.50 -34.41 14.69
CA GLY A 259 0.24 -35.48 13.72
C GLY A 259 0.08 -35.02 12.26
N MET A 260 -0.25 -33.74 12.03
CA MET A 260 -0.42 -33.18 10.69
C MET A 260 0.89 -32.68 10.06
N LEU A 261 1.94 -32.44 10.87
CA LEU A 261 3.14 -31.72 10.44
C LEU A 261 4.38 -32.62 10.25
N ALA A 262 4.23 -33.95 10.38
CA ALA A 262 5.34 -34.89 10.33
C ALA A 262 5.30 -35.80 9.07
N SER A 263 5.60 -35.24 7.89
CA SER A 263 6.05 -36.05 6.74
C SER A 263 7.25 -35.39 6.06
N GLY A 264 8.31 -36.18 5.85
CA GLY A 264 9.51 -35.77 5.11
C GLY A 264 10.83 -35.83 5.91
N PRO A 265 11.79 -36.68 5.51
CA PRO A 265 13.13 -36.74 6.09
C PRO A 265 14.10 -35.85 5.30
N GLU A 266 14.77 -34.92 5.98
CA GLU A 266 16.24 -34.73 5.96
C GLU A 266 16.60 -33.34 6.52
N SER A 267 17.53 -33.32 7.48
CA SER A 267 18.02 -32.07 8.06
C SER A 267 19.46 -32.23 8.54
N LYS A 268 20.33 -31.33 8.07
CA LYS A 268 21.56 -30.94 8.77
C LYS A 268 21.42 -29.50 9.26
N LYS A 269 21.77 -29.33 10.55
CA LYS A 269 22.15 -28.14 11.35
C LYS A 269 21.25 -26.89 11.24
N ILE A 270 20.88 -26.24 12.34
CA ILE A 270 21.66 -25.21 13.02
C ILE A 270 21.00 -24.92 14.37
N GLU A 271 21.84 -24.66 15.38
CA GLU A 271 21.52 -24.15 16.72
C GLU A 271 21.28 -22.64 16.64
N GLU A 272 20.12 -22.15 17.13
CA GLU A 272 19.87 -20.77 17.59
C GLU A 272 18.36 -20.56 17.73
N LEU A 273 17.80 -20.80 18.93
CA LEU A 273 16.70 -20.01 19.55
C LEU A 273 16.34 -20.66 20.91
N ASP A 274 17.04 -20.29 21.98
CA ASP A 274 16.81 -20.82 23.35
C ASP A 274 16.05 -19.84 24.28
N ASN A 275 15.42 -18.78 23.75
CA ASN A 275 14.70 -17.81 24.59
C ASN A 275 13.16 -18.00 24.57
N PRO A 276 12.54 -18.54 25.63
CA PRO A 276 11.09 -18.80 25.69
C PRO A 276 10.23 -17.52 25.60
N LEU A 277 10.79 -16.36 25.96
CA LEU A 277 10.11 -15.07 25.81
C LEU A 277 10.00 -14.63 24.34
N GLU A 278 10.94 -15.01 23.47
CA GLU A 278 10.85 -14.76 22.02
C GLU A 278 9.81 -15.66 21.37
N ILE A 279 9.66 -16.89 21.85
CA ILE A 279 8.64 -17.83 21.38
C ILE A 279 7.25 -17.28 21.67
N ILE A 280 7.00 -16.83 22.91
CA ILE A 280 5.72 -16.24 23.31
C ILE A 280 5.46 -14.93 22.55
N ARG A 281 6.49 -14.11 22.32
CA ARG A 281 6.37 -12.87 21.54
C ARG A 281 6.01 -13.15 20.08
N THR A 282 6.67 -14.11 19.44
CA THR A 282 6.39 -14.52 18.06
C THR A 282 4.97 -15.10 17.91
N LEU A 283 4.51 -15.91 18.88
CA LEU A 283 3.14 -16.42 18.91
C LEU A 283 2.11 -15.32 19.16
N THR A 284 2.45 -14.32 19.98
CA THR A 284 1.60 -13.16 20.23
C THR A 284 1.51 -12.26 18.99
N ASP A 285 2.60 -12.07 18.25
CA ASP A 285 2.64 -11.31 17.00
C ASP A 285 1.89 -12.05 15.87
N LEU A 286 1.93 -13.39 15.85
CA LEU A 286 1.10 -14.23 14.96
C LEU A 286 -0.40 -14.14 15.27
N LEU A 287 -0.78 -13.93 16.53
CA LEU A 287 -2.19 -13.79 16.96
C LEU A 287 -2.68 -12.34 16.90
N ASN A 288 -1.78 -11.36 17.00
CA ASN A 288 -2.04 -9.92 16.84
C ASN A 288 -1.59 -9.44 15.47
N ASP A 289 -2.04 -10.08 14.39
CA ASP A 289 -1.78 -9.58 13.04
C ASP A 289 -2.60 -8.29 12.81
N LYS A 290 -2.04 -7.17 13.27
CA LYS A 290 -2.61 -5.83 13.12
C LYS A 290 -2.74 -5.46 11.64
N GLU A 291 -1.95 -6.07 10.74
CA GLU A 291 -2.09 -5.88 9.31
C GLU A 291 -3.31 -6.62 8.75
N GLU A 292 -3.64 -7.81 9.25
CA GLU A 292 -4.89 -8.51 8.89
C GLU A 292 -6.12 -7.72 9.35
N MET A 293 -6.12 -7.20 10.58
CA MET A 293 -7.17 -6.31 11.08
C MET A 293 -7.28 -5.03 10.22
N LEU A 294 -6.15 -4.40 9.87
CA LEU A 294 -6.11 -3.22 9.00
C LEU A 294 -6.58 -3.54 7.57
N ALA A 295 -6.29 -4.73 7.04
CA ALA A 295 -6.76 -5.17 5.73
C ALA A 295 -8.27 -5.37 5.73
N HIS A 296 -8.83 -6.00 6.76
CA HIS A 296 -10.27 -6.10 6.96
C HIS A 296 -10.92 -4.73 7.14
N GLN A 297 -10.31 -3.83 7.91
CA GLN A 297 -10.79 -2.46 8.10
C GLN A 297 -10.79 -1.65 6.79
N ARG A 298 -9.73 -1.76 5.99
CA ARG A 298 -9.65 -1.14 4.65
C ARG A 298 -10.68 -1.71 3.69
N LYS A 299 -10.91 -3.03 3.71
CA LYS A 299 -11.95 -3.70 2.92
C LYS A 299 -13.35 -3.20 3.29
N VAL A 300 -13.66 -3.10 4.58
CA VAL A 300 -14.94 -2.58 5.06
C VAL A 300 -15.10 -1.10 4.68
N SER A 301 -14.06 -0.29 4.84
CA SER A 301 -14.07 1.13 4.44
C SER A 301 -14.32 1.31 2.95
N TYR A 302 -13.66 0.50 2.10
CA TYR A 302 -13.86 0.51 0.66
C TYR A 302 -15.27 0.06 0.26
N MET A 303 -15.80 -1.01 0.88
CA MET A 303 -17.18 -1.45 0.63
C MET A 303 -18.19 -0.38 1.04
N LEU A 304 -18.00 0.26 2.20
CA LEU A 304 -18.88 1.35 2.66
C LEU A 304 -18.83 2.54 1.72
N ALA A 305 -17.64 2.97 1.27
CA ALA A 305 -17.49 4.05 0.30
C ALA A 305 -18.23 3.75 -1.02
N ARG A 306 -18.08 2.53 -1.55
CA ARG A 306 -18.80 2.09 -2.76
C ARG A 306 -20.31 2.05 -2.56
N THR A 307 -20.78 1.57 -1.41
CA THR A 307 -22.22 1.53 -1.08
C THR A 307 -22.80 2.95 -0.93
N LEU A 308 -22.00 3.90 -0.42
CA LEU A 308 -22.38 5.31 -0.32
C LEU A 308 -22.44 5.96 -1.70
N GLU A 309 -21.45 5.72 -2.55
CA GLU A 309 -21.42 6.20 -3.93
C GLU A 309 -22.59 5.63 -4.75
N ASP A 310 -22.91 4.35 -4.62
CA ASP A 310 -24.07 3.73 -5.26
C ASP A 310 -25.39 4.33 -4.77
N LYS A 311 -25.50 4.64 -3.47
CA LYS A 311 -26.67 5.32 -2.90
C LYS A 311 -26.78 6.78 -3.34
N GLU A 312 -25.66 7.49 -3.43
CA GLU A 312 -25.61 8.87 -3.93
C GLU A 312 -26.00 8.93 -5.41
N ASN A 313 -25.47 8.02 -6.23
CA ASN A 313 -25.84 7.88 -7.63
C ASN A 313 -27.31 7.47 -7.81
N ALA A 314 -27.87 6.67 -6.91
CA ALA A 314 -29.30 6.35 -6.92
C ALA A 314 -30.15 7.56 -6.49
N LEU A 315 -29.72 8.33 -5.49
CA LEU A 315 -30.39 9.57 -5.06
C LEU A 315 -30.32 10.67 -6.10
N GLN A 316 -29.20 10.79 -6.82
CA GLN A 316 -29.02 11.74 -7.92
C GLN A 316 -30.01 11.42 -9.04
N ARG A 317 -30.08 10.15 -9.47
CA ARG A 317 -31.07 9.67 -10.45
C ARG A 317 -32.51 9.85 -9.98
N ARG A 318 -32.79 9.66 -8.68
CA ARG A 318 -34.12 9.89 -8.11
C ARG A 318 -34.46 11.38 -8.06
N LYS A 319 -33.52 12.26 -7.72
CA LYS A 319 -33.73 13.72 -7.78
C LYS A 319 -33.98 14.17 -9.21
N GLU A 320 -33.24 13.64 -10.18
CA GLU A 320 -33.46 13.90 -11.61
C GLU A 320 -34.85 13.43 -12.07
N SER A 321 -35.31 12.25 -11.60
CA SER A 321 -36.66 11.77 -11.90
C SER A 321 -37.74 12.59 -11.18
N THR A 322 -37.52 13.01 -9.94
CA THR A 322 -38.49 13.82 -9.17
C THR A 322 -38.57 15.24 -9.75
N PHE A 323 -37.46 15.84 -10.18
CA PHE A 323 -37.44 17.14 -10.86
C PHE A 323 -38.16 17.08 -12.22
N SER A 324 -38.17 15.91 -12.86
CA SER A 324 -38.90 15.67 -14.10
C SER A 324 -40.42 15.54 -13.85
N GLU A 325 -40.83 14.89 -12.76
CA GLU A 325 -42.24 14.77 -12.35
C GLU A 325 -42.82 16.08 -11.76
N GLU A 326 -42.05 16.84 -10.97
CA GLU A 326 -42.46 18.14 -10.43
C GLU A 326 -42.63 19.19 -11.54
N LYS A 327 -41.79 19.12 -12.59
CA LYS A 327 -41.92 19.99 -13.77
C LYS A 327 -43.20 19.69 -14.57
N LEU A 328 -43.65 18.43 -14.62
CA LEU A 328 -44.94 18.03 -15.21
C LEU A 328 -46.14 18.47 -14.35
N LEU A 329 -46.01 18.49 -13.02
CA LEU A 329 -47.06 18.98 -12.10
C LEU A 329 -47.17 20.51 -12.08
N ILE A 330 -46.06 21.24 -12.23
CA ILE A 330 -46.04 22.71 -12.30
C ILE A 330 -46.60 23.19 -13.65
N ASP A 331 -46.33 22.50 -14.76
CA ASP A 331 -46.90 22.82 -16.08
C ASP A 331 -48.41 22.51 -16.15
N GLY A 332 -48.87 21.53 -15.36
CA GLY A 332 -50.29 21.25 -15.12
C GLY A 332 -51.00 22.34 -14.31
N LYS A 333 -50.38 22.86 -13.25
CA LYS A 333 -50.96 23.92 -12.40
C LYS A 333 -50.88 25.32 -13.01
N GLN A 334 -49.84 25.62 -13.80
CA GLN A 334 -49.75 26.90 -14.51
C GLN A 334 -50.83 27.05 -15.59
N LYS A 335 -51.38 25.96 -16.12
CA LYS A 335 -52.57 26.00 -17.00
C LYS A 335 -53.88 26.32 -16.27
N GLU A 336 -53.95 26.12 -14.96
CA GLU A 336 -55.11 26.47 -14.13
C GLU A 336 -55.01 27.90 -13.55
N GLU A 337 -53.80 28.37 -13.21
CA GLU A 337 -53.58 29.72 -12.68
C GLU A 337 -53.57 30.82 -13.75
N LEU A 338 -53.33 30.49 -15.03
CA LEU A 338 -53.37 31.47 -16.14
C LEU A 338 -54.80 31.92 -16.53
N LYS A 339 -55.84 31.49 -15.81
CA LYS A 339 -57.20 32.04 -15.94
C LYS A 339 -57.54 33.10 -14.88
N ILE A 340 -56.73 33.28 -13.83
CA ILE A 340 -57.15 34.09 -12.67
C ILE A 340 -56.44 35.46 -12.57
N CYS A 341 -55.30 35.69 -13.23
CA CYS A 341 -54.54 36.93 -13.06
C CYS A 341 -54.53 37.85 -14.29
N ASN A 342 -55.72 38.19 -14.82
CA ASN A 342 -55.92 39.43 -15.57
C ASN A 342 -56.40 40.52 -14.61
N GLY A 343 -55.46 41.17 -13.94
CA GLY A 343 -55.74 42.36 -13.14
C GLY A 343 -55.01 42.37 -11.80
N LEU A 344 -53.79 42.91 -11.78
CA LEU A 344 -53.38 43.99 -10.87
C LEU A 344 -51.90 44.29 -11.10
N CYS A 345 -51.61 45.56 -11.43
CA CYS A 345 -50.30 46.17 -11.28
C CYS A 345 -49.94 46.21 -9.78
N ILE A 346 -48.70 45.90 -9.41
CA ILE A 346 -47.92 46.57 -8.35
C ILE A 346 -46.43 46.26 -8.54
N CYS A 347 -45.65 47.32 -8.42
CA CYS A 347 -44.21 47.46 -8.38
C CYS A 347 -43.52 46.68 -7.24
N GLY A 348 -42.27 46.23 -7.48
CA GLY A 348 -41.36 45.76 -6.43
C GLY A 348 -40.20 44.90 -6.96
N ILE A 349 -39.00 45.47 -7.05
CA ILE A 349 -37.74 44.76 -7.33
C ILE A 349 -37.37 43.86 -6.13
N PRO A 350 -36.75 42.68 -6.36
CA PRO A 350 -36.58 41.64 -5.35
C PRO A 350 -35.24 41.74 -4.62
N ALA A 351 -35.22 41.40 -3.34
CA ALA A 351 -34.01 41.08 -2.60
C ALA A 351 -34.13 39.64 -2.08
N VAL A 352 -33.55 38.69 -2.82
CA VAL A 352 -33.33 37.31 -2.38
C VAL A 352 -31.89 37.19 -1.94
N ASN A 353 -31.71 36.96 -0.64
CA ASN A 353 -30.45 36.70 0.02
C ASN A 353 -30.22 35.18 0.03
N TYR A 354 -29.10 34.70 -0.53
CA TYR A 354 -28.69 33.29 -0.39
C TYR A 354 -27.19 33.16 -0.06
N ASN A 355 -26.95 32.38 1.00
CA ASN A 355 -25.80 31.51 1.25
C ASN A 355 -24.43 32.12 1.58
N SER A 356 -24.13 32.20 2.88
CA SER A 356 -22.76 32.34 3.40
C SER A 356 -22.31 31.20 4.33
N THR A 357 -23.05 30.09 4.47
CA THR A 357 -22.84 29.21 5.65
C THR A 357 -22.14 27.87 5.41
N LEU A 358 -21.83 27.45 4.18
CA LEU A 358 -21.14 26.16 3.95
C LEU A 358 -19.63 26.27 3.71
N ILE A 359 -19.15 27.38 3.13
CA ILE A 359 -17.73 27.54 2.79
C ILE A 359 -16.89 27.89 4.04
N GLY A 360 -17.48 28.58 5.02
CA GLY A 360 -16.82 28.95 6.28
C GLY A 360 -16.57 27.78 7.25
N LYS A 361 -17.32 26.67 7.14
CA LYS A 361 -17.17 25.51 8.03
C LYS A 361 -16.07 24.54 7.58
N PHE A 362 -15.76 24.50 6.28
CA PHE A 362 -14.67 23.66 5.75
C PHE A 362 -13.28 24.20 6.08
N TYR A 363 -13.09 25.53 6.05
CA TYR A 363 -11.79 26.14 6.37
C TYR A 363 -11.42 26.06 7.85
N LYS A 364 -12.40 25.95 8.76
CA LYS A 364 -12.14 25.81 10.20
C LYS A 364 -11.75 24.40 10.63
N ALA A 365 -12.07 23.37 9.82
CA ALA A 365 -11.67 21.99 10.10
C ALA A 365 -10.22 21.69 9.68
N ILE A 366 -9.69 22.36 8.66
CA ILE A 366 -8.33 22.15 8.16
C ILE A 366 -7.27 22.82 9.05
N LEU A 367 -7.63 23.87 9.80
CA LEU A 367 -6.72 24.58 10.71
C LEU A 367 -6.60 23.94 12.11
N LEU A 368 -7.40 22.93 12.44
CA LEU A 368 -7.36 22.22 13.72
C LEU A 368 -6.58 20.90 13.69
N PHE A 369 -5.95 20.56 12.56
CA PHE A 369 -5.19 19.31 12.37
C PHE A 369 -3.69 19.54 12.08
N LYS A 370 -3.14 20.69 12.52
CA LYS A 370 -1.71 20.99 12.47
C LYS A 370 -1.12 21.14 13.86
#